data_AF-A0A931RB69-F1
#
_entry.id   AF-A0A931RB69-F1
#
_cell.length_a   1.000
_cell.length_b   1.000
_cell.length_c   1.000
_cell.angle_alpha   90.00
_cell.angle_beta   90.00
_cell.angle_gamma   90.00
#
_symmetry.space_group_name_H-M   'P 1'
#
loop_
_entity.id
_entity.type
_entity.pdbx_description
1 polymer ?
#
loop_
_entity_poly.entity_id
_entity_poly.type
_entity_poly.pdbx_seq_one_letter_code
_entity_poly.pdbx_strand_id
1 'polypeptide(L)' 'MNHEWLHVHKLKGPLAGRRGFSVNYRYRIVFSYTDKSKGEVILLAVGDHEVYR' A
#
# COMPACT_ATOMS: atom_id res chain seq x y z
N MET A 1 -6.05 -10.86 -7.17
CA MET A 1 -6.17 -9.68 -8.05
C MET A 1 -6.57 -8.50 -7.16
N ASN A 2 -6.07 -7.28 -7.40
CA ASN A 2 -6.46 -6.12 -6.59
C ASN A 2 -7.68 -5.43 -7.19
N HIS A 3 -8.49 -4.78 -6.36
CA HIS A 3 -9.61 -3.98 -6.83
C HIS A 3 -9.12 -2.86 -7.75
N GLU A 4 -9.66 -2.77 -8.96
CA GLU A 4 -9.13 -1.94 -10.03
C GLU A 4 -9.12 -0.45 -9.66
N TRP A 5 -10.19 0.01 -9.01
CA TRP A 5 -10.35 1.42 -8.60
C TRP A 5 -9.37 1.88 -7.51
N LEU A 6 -8.77 0.96 -6.77
CA LEU A 6 -7.76 1.35 -5.77
C LEU A 6 -6.44 1.74 -6.44
N HIS A 7 -6.21 1.38 -7.71
CA HIS A 7 -4.96 1.70 -8.41
C HIS A 7 -3.70 1.33 -7.59
N VAL A 8 -3.72 0.13 -6.99
CA VAL A 8 -2.62 -0.37 -6.17
C VAL A 8 -1.35 -0.52 -7.01
N HIS A 9 -0.25 0.10 -6.55
CA HIS A 9 1.04 0.03 -7.22
C HIS A 9 2.16 -0.35 -6.26
N LYS A 10 3.29 -0.79 -6.82
CA LYS A 10 4.50 -1.08 -6.06
C LYS A 10 5.19 0.24 -5.70
N LEU A 11 5.63 0.35 -4.45
CA LEU A 11 6.42 1.49 -4.01
C LEU A 11 7.90 1.30 -4.38
N LYS A 12 8.63 2.40 -4.46
CA LYS A 12 10.05 2.46 -4.84
C LYS A 12 10.88 3.06 -3.70
N GLY A 13 12.20 3.06 -3.84
CA GLY A 13 13.11 3.68 -2.86
C GLY A 13 13.09 2.96 -1.51
N PRO A 14 13.09 3.69 -0.37
CA PRO A 14 13.09 3.10 0.98
C PRO A 14 11.90 2.17 1.28
N LEU A 15 10.83 2.26 0.48
CA LEU A 15 9.65 1.41 0.57
C LEU A 15 9.59 0.31 -0.50
N ALA A 16 10.72 0.02 -1.17
CA ALA A 16 10.80 -1.07 -2.14
C ALA A 16 10.31 -2.40 -1.53
N GLY A 17 9.52 -3.15 -2.29
CA GLY A 17 8.88 -4.40 -1.84
C GLY A 17 7.50 -4.21 -1.18
N ARG A 18 7.14 -2.98 -0.81
CA ARG A 18 5.80 -2.63 -0.29
C ARG A 18 4.87 -2.20 -1.42
N ARG A 19 3.57 -2.11 -1.11
CA ARG A 19 2.53 -1.61 -2.00
C ARG A 19 1.79 -0.47 -1.33
N GLY A 20 1.19 0.38 -2.15
CA GLY A 20 0.32 1.42 -1.65
C GLY A 20 -0.75 1.83 -2.64
N PHE A 21 -1.73 2.56 -2.12
CA PHE A 21 -2.76 3.23 -2.88
C PHE A 21 -3.27 4.47 -2.16
N SER A 22 -3.90 5.36 -2.92
CA SER A 22 -4.57 6.54 -2.40
C SER A 22 -6.02 6.22 -2.08
N VAL A 23 -6.47 6.61 -0.89
CA VAL A 23 -7.89 6.56 -0.52
C VAL A 23 -8.60 7.79 -1.08
N ASN A 24 -7.94 8.94 -0.99
CA ASN A 24 -8.34 10.19 -1.64
C ASN A 24 -7.07 11.03 -1.91
N TYR A 25 -7.22 12.31 -2.27
CA TYR A 25 -6.07 13.18 -2.53
C TYR A 25 -5.13 13.24 -1.33
N ARG A 26 -5.66 13.29 -0.09
CA ARG A 26 -4.88 13.45 1.13
C ARG A 26 -4.29 12.12 1.63
N TYR A 27 -5.10 11.06 1.71
CA TYR A 27 -4.77 9.84 2.46
C TYR A 27 -4.23 8.70 1.59
N ARG A 28 -3.28 7.96 2.16
CA ARG A 28 -2.57 6.82 1.57
C ARG A 28 -2.52 5.66 2.54
N ILE A 29 -2.59 4.46 1.97
CA ILE A 29 -2.37 3.21 2.69
C ILE A 29 -1.11 2.56 2.13
N VAL A 30 -0.21 2.13 3.01
CA VAL A 30 0.95 1.31 2.68
C VAL A 30 0.81 -0.05 3.35
N PHE A 31 1.05 -1.11 2.59
CA PHE A 31 0.84 -2.47 3.05
C PHE A 31 1.77 -3.47 2.34
N SER A 32 1.83 -4.68 2.89
CA SER A 32 2.49 -5.84 2.28
C SER A 32 1.61 -7.09 2.44
N TYR A 33 1.71 -8.03 1.50
CA TYR A 33 1.10 -9.36 1.67
C TYR A 33 2.01 -10.20 2.57
N THR A 34 1.44 -10.97 3.49
CA THR A 34 2.19 -11.93 4.31
C THR A 34 2.62 -13.13 3.44
N ASP A 35 1.64 -13.86 2.93
CA ASP A 35 1.78 -14.91 1.93
C ASP A 35 0.55 -14.83 1.02
N LYS A 36 0.74 -14.95 -0.29
CA LYS A 36 -0.35 -14.85 -1.28
C LYS A 36 -1.43 -15.91 -1.10
N SER A 37 -1.11 -17.03 -0.43
CA SER A 37 -2.03 -18.15 -0.19
C SER A 37 -2.99 -17.92 0.98
N LYS A 38 -2.69 -16.99 1.88
CA LYS A 38 -3.44 -16.83 3.14
C LYS A 38 -4.46 -15.71 3.15
N GLY A 39 -4.48 -14.87 2.11
CA GLY A 39 -5.42 -13.75 2.02
C GLY A 39 -5.18 -12.64 3.07
N GLU A 40 -4.03 -12.68 3.75
CA GLU A 40 -3.67 -11.76 4.82
C GLU A 40 -2.76 -10.63 4.31
N VAL A 41 -2.93 -9.45 4.90
CA VAL A 41 -2.13 -8.26 4.62
C VAL A 41 -1.66 -7.64 5.93
N ILE A 42 -0.43 -7.13 5.91
CA ILE A 42 0.10 -6.27 6.97
C ILE A 42 -0.13 -4.83 6.55
N LEU A 43 -0.91 -4.11 7.35
CA LEU A 43 -1.07 -2.67 7.24
C LEU A 43 0.16 -2.01 7.87
N LEU A 44 0.98 -1.35 7.06
CA LEU A 44 2.25 -0.77 7.50
C LEU A 44 2.08 0.69 7.91
N ALA A 45 1.23 1.42 7.19
CA ALA A 45 0.91 2.81 7.51
C ALA A 45 -0.43 3.24 6.90
N VAL A 46 -1.10 4.14 7.61
CA VAL A 46 -2.24 4.92 7.14
C VAL A 46 -1.96 6.36 7.51
N GLY A 47 -1.96 7.24 6.52
CA GLY A 47 -1.61 8.63 6.75
C GLY A 47 -1.73 9.43 5.48
N ASP A 48 -1.16 10.62 5.48
CA ASP A 48 -1.19 11.48 4.31
C ASP A 48 0.02 11.25 3.39
N HIS A 49 0.51 12.32 2.75
CA HIS A 49 1.65 12.23 1.86
C HIS A 49 2.98 11.90 2.58
N GLU A 50 3.05 12.17 3.88
CA GLU A 50 4.24 12.00 4.70
C GLU A 50 4.59 10.52 4.93
N VAL A 51 3.66 9.59 4.64
CA VAL A 51 3.86 8.14 4.76
C VAL A 51 5.01 7.62 3.86
N TYR A 52 5.47 8.42 2.90
CA TYR A 52 6.60 8.08 2.04
C TYR A 52 7.95 8.68 2.48
N ARG A 53 8.00 9.47 3.55
CA ARG A 53 9.26 9.98 4.12
C ARG A 53 9.98 8.94 4.97
#